data_AF-A0A9D9JNV8-F1
#
_entry.id   AF-A0A9D9JNV8-F1
#
_cell.length_a   1.000
_cell.length_b   1.000
_cell.length_c   1.000
_cell.angle_alpha   90.00
_cell.angle_beta   90.00
_cell.angle_gamma   90.00
#
_symmetry.space_group_name_H-M   'P 1'
#
loop_
_entity.id
_entity.type
_entity.pdbx_description
1 polymer ?
#
loop_
_entity_poly.entity_id
_entity_poly.type
_entity_poly.pdbx_seq_one_letter_code
_entity_poly.pdbx_strand_id
1 'polypeptide(L)'
;MGGYHSVDTGPLLIEEWLPLQELGIEARRENSTGQHPPPNRLHVWWARRPLVVSRAAVLASLLPAWRPDWPEPLRRRFPTRDAYHAWVRRLLGIHGDPVAARTVAEEARLRGERLRFNPFDYPRAFSQSPSEEDLQLLNEVLEARGMSSPTV
;
A
#
# COMPACT_ATOMS: atom_id res chain seq x y z
N MET A 1 -36.23 -21.18 -6.05
CA MET A 1 -35.75 -20.49 -7.26
C MET A 1 -34.70 -19.47 -6.79
N GLY A 2 -33.49 -19.94 -6.50
CA GLY A 2 -32.41 -19.09 -5.99
C GLY A 2 -31.65 -18.50 -7.17
N GLY A 3 -31.80 -17.19 -7.38
CA GLY A 3 -31.02 -16.49 -8.40
C GLY A 3 -29.54 -16.52 -8.03
N TYR A 4 -28.71 -17.08 -8.91
CA TYR A 4 -27.27 -16.86 -8.86
C TYR A 4 -27.04 -15.38 -9.12
N HIS A 5 -26.83 -14.58 -8.07
CA HIS A 5 -26.15 -13.32 -8.22
C HIS A 5 -24.75 -13.66 -8.75
N SER A 6 -24.47 -13.33 -10.01
CA SER A 6 -23.13 -13.51 -10.57
C SER A 6 -22.18 -12.65 -9.75
N VAL A 7 -21.33 -13.29 -8.95
CA VAL A 7 -20.25 -12.62 -8.24
C VAL A 7 -19.36 -12.00 -9.32
N ASP A 8 -19.32 -10.68 -9.39
CA ASP A 8 -18.40 -9.97 -10.28
C ASP A 8 -16.98 -10.18 -9.76
N THR A 9 -16.30 -11.17 -10.32
CA THR A 9 -14.94 -11.57 -9.97
C THR A 9 -13.92 -10.89 -10.89
N GLY A 10 -14.18 -9.64 -11.29
CA GLY A 10 -13.25 -8.83 -12.06
C GLY A 10 -11.80 -8.91 -11.55
N PRO A 11 -10.82 -8.52 -12.39
CA PRO A 11 -9.41 -8.74 -12.13
C PRO A 11 -8.99 -8.23 -10.75
N LEU A 12 -8.02 -8.91 -10.15
CA LEU A 12 -7.40 -8.50 -8.90
C LEU A 12 -6.53 -7.26 -9.11
N LEU A 13 -6.40 -6.46 -8.06
CA LEU A 13 -5.51 -5.31 -8.10
C LEU A 13 -4.08 -5.73 -8.44
N ILE A 14 -3.58 -6.84 -7.88
CA ILE A 14 -2.22 -7.34 -8.16
C ILE A 14 -1.99 -7.72 -9.64
N GLU A 15 -3.04 -8.05 -10.38
CA GLU A 15 -2.95 -8.41 -11.80
C GLU A 15 -2.83 -7.17 -12.69
N GLU A 16 -3.28 -6.00 -12.23
CA GLU A 16 -3.27 -4.76 -13.00
C GLU A 16 -2.26 -3.73 -12.49
N TRP A 17 -2.13 -3.56 -11.17
CA TRP A 17 -1.37 -2.46 -10.59
C TRP A 17 -0.84 -2.71 -9.18
N LEU A 18 0.40 -2.27 -8.94
CA LEU A 18 0.99 -2.06 -7.62
C LEU A 18 1.85 -0.80 -7.64
N PRO A 19 1.95 -0.05 -6.51
CA PRO A 19 2.82 1.12 -6.39
C PRO A 19 4.28 0.70 -6.20
N LEU A 20 4.88 0.06 -7.23
CA LEU A 20 6.17 -0.62 -7.12
C LEU A 20 7.32 0.33 -6.75
N GLN A 21 7.31 1.57 -7.25
CA GLN A 21 8.35 2.55 -6.94
C GLN A 21 8.29 2.95 -5.46
N GLU A 22 7.09 3.30 -4.98
CA GLU A 22 6.84 3.66 -3.60
C GLU A 22 7.17 2.48 -2.66
N LEU A 23 6.74 1.26 -3.01
CA LEU A 23 7.06 0.05 -2.25
C LEU A 23 8.56 -0.19 -2.16
N GLY A 24 9.30 -0.04 -3.26
CA GLY A 24 10.76 -0.21 -3.27
C GLY A 24 11.50 0.84 -2.45
N ILE A 25 10.94 2.05 -2.34
CA ILE A 25 11.50 3.12 -1.50
C ILE A 25 11.17 2.85 -0.03
N GLU A 26 9.92 2.54 0.30
CA GLU A 26 9.51 2.21 1.67
C GLU A 26 10.18 0.95 2.20
N ALA A 27 10.35 -0.09 1.39
CA ALA A 27 11.08 -1.30 1.78
C ALA A 27 12.55 -0.99 2.14
N ARG A 28 13.18 -0.04 1.42
CA ARG A 28 14.52 0.44 1.77
C ARG A 28 14.51 1.32 3.03
N ARG A 29 13.50 2.17 3.22
CA ARG A 29 13.32 2.95 4.45
C ARG A 29 13.12 2.04 5.65
N GLU A 30 12.40 0.93 5.50
CA GLU A 30 12.19 -0.10 6.53
C GLU A 30 13.52 -0.79 6.91
N ASN A 31 14.32 -1.19 5.91
CA ASN A 31 15.60 -1.88 6.11
C ASN A 31 16.79 -0.95 6.49
N SER A 32 16.51 0.15 7.20
CA SER A 32 17.51 1.15 7.57
C SER A 32 18.48 0.64 8.65
N THR A 33 19.75 0.42 8.28
CA THR A 33 20.81 -0.21 9.10
C THR A 33 20.99 0.35 10.51
N GLY A 34 20.77 1.65 10.71
CA GLY A 34 20.92 2.30 12.03
C GLY A 34 19.92 1.88 13.10
N GLN A 35 18.84 1.16 12.75
CA GLN A 35 17.88 0.60 13.71
C GLN A 35 18.11 -0.89 13.97
N HIS A 36 19.13 -1.48 13.35
CA HIS A 36 19.41 -2.91 13.50
C HIS A 36 20.33 -3.17 14.69
N PRO A 37 20.08 -4.24 15.46
CA PRO A 37 21.07 -4.73 16.40
C PRO A 37 22.37 -5.02 15.64
N PRO A 38 23.53 -4.74 16.25
CA PRO A 38 24.83 -4.97 15.63
C PRO A 38 24.94 -6.40 15.05
N PRO A 39 25.51 -6.57 13.85
CA PRO A 39 25.56 -7.85 13.14
C PRO A 39 26.38 -8.95 13.86
N ASN A 40 27.14 -8.56 14.89
CA ASN A 40 27.89 -9.44 15.79
C ASN A 40 27.07 -9.94 17.01
N ARG A 41 25.76 -9.66 17.10
CA ARG A 41 24.83 -10.36 18.00
C ARG A 41 24.06 -11.42 17.23
N LEU A 42 23.84 -12.58 17.85
CA LEU A 42 23.17 -13.76 17.27
C LEU A 42 21.83 -13.32 16.62
N HIS A 43 21.82 -13.33 15.28
CA HIS A 43 20.68 -12.90 14.48
C HIS A 43 19.76 -14.11 14.33
N VAL A 44 18.70 -14.18 15.13
CA VAL A 44 17.67 -15.20 14.99
C VAL A 44 16.83 -14.82 13.77
N TRP A 45 17.18 -15.41 12.63
CA TRP A 45 16.41 -15.49 11.38
C TRP A 45 14.91 -15.73 11.68
N TRP A 46 13.94 -15.06 11.03
CA TRP A 46 13.61 -15.16 9.59
C TRP A 46 13.98 -13.95 8.72
N ALA A 47 14.14 -14.17 7.40
CA ALA A 47 14.27 -13.12 6.38
C ALA A 47 13.27 -12.00 6.66
N ARG A 48 13.80 -10.78 6.87
CA ARG A 48 12.97 -9.58 7.04
C ARG A 48 12.33 -9.24 5.71
N ARG A 49 11.24 -9.94 5.37
CA ARG A 49 10.35 -9.55 4.29
C ARG A 49 9.81 -8.17 4.65
N PRO A 50 10.01 -7.13 3.82
CA PRO A 50 9.51 -5.81 4.12
C PRO A 50 8.00 -5.88 4.42
N LEU A 51 7.58 -5.42 5.59
CA LEU A 51 6.20 -5.45 6.04
C LEU A 51 5.31 -4.70 5.06
N VAL A 52 5.78 -3.56 4.53
CA VAL A 52 5.05 -2.79 3.52
C VAL A 52 4.79 -3.58 2.23
N VAL A 53 5.76 -4.36 1.75
CA VAL A 53 5.63 -5.19 0.54
C VAL A 53 4.72 -6.38 0.80
N SER A 54 4.84 -6.99 1.99
CA SER A 54 4.00 -8.12 2.39
C SER A 54 2.53 -7.70 2.52
N ARG A 55 2.28 -6.52 3.13
CA ARG A 55 0.96 -5.89 3.22
C ARG A 55 0.38 -5.62 1.83
N ALA A 56 1.20 -5.09 0.91
CA ALA A 56 0.78 -4.83 -0.47
C ALA A 56 0.40 -6.11 -1.22
N ALA A 57 1.20 -7.17 -1.09
CA ALA A 57 0.91 -8.45 -1.72
C ALA A 57 -0.42 -9.04 -1.21
N VAL A 58 -0.66 -9.01 0.10
CA VAL A 58 -1.92 -9.50 0.69
C VAL A 58 -3.10 -8.66 0.22
N LEU A 59 -3.06 -7.33 0.39
CA LEU A 59 -4.17 -6.46 0.03
C LEU A 59 -4.47 -6.51 -1.47
N ALA A 60 -3.46 -6.45 -2.33
CA ALA A 60 -3.67 -6.47 -3.77
C ALA A 60 -4.18 -7.84 -4.29
N SER A 61 -3.98 -8.92 -3.52
CA SER A 61 -4.56 -10.23 -3.79
C SER A 61 -6.02 -10.36 -3.34
N LEU A 62 -6.55 -9.40 -2.58
CA LEU A 62 -7.94 -9.40 -2.08
C LEU A 62 -8.77 -8.28 -2.71
N LEU A 63 -8.14 -7.16 -3.05
CA LEU A 63 -8.80 -6.00 -3.63
C LEU A 63 -9.07 -6.19 -5.12
N PRO A 64 -10.25 -5.77 -5.62
CA PRO A 64 -10.52 -5.73 -7.06
C PRO A 64 -9.72 -4.58 -7.72
N ALA A 65 -9.38 -4.74 -8.99
CA ALA A 65 -8.88 -3.64 -9.79
C ALA A 65 -10.00 -2.61 -10.06
N TRP A 66 -9.64 -1.34 -10.13
CA TRP A 66 -10.61 -0.27 -10.36
C TRP A 66 -11.25 -0.39 -11.74
N ARG A 67 -12.58 -0.21 -11.81
CA ARG A 67 -13.33 -0.22 -13.06
C ARG A 67 -14.36 0.91 -13.15
N PRO A 68 -14.62 1.46 -14.36
CA PRO A 68 -15.58 2.53 -14.55
C PRO A 68 -17.04 2.08 -14.36
N ASP A 69 -17.32 0.78 -14.48
CA ASP A 69 -18.64 0.17 -14.37
C ASP A 69 -18.97 -0.34 -12.95
N TRP A 70 -18.19 0.08 -11.93
CA TRP A 70 -18.47 -0.25 -10.54
C TRP A 70 -19.88 0.18 -10.08
N PRO A 71 -20.45 -0.49 -9.06
CA PRO A 71 -21.68 -0.06 -8.43
C PRO A 71 -21.60 1.38 -7.90
N GLU A 72 -22.74 2.08 -7.89
CA GLU A 72 -22.82 3.49 -7.50
C GLU A 72 -22.14 3.84 -6.17
N PRO A 73 -22.28 3.05 -5.08
CA PRO A 73 -21.59 3.34 -3.82
C PRO A 73 -20.07 3.43 -3.98
N LEU A 74 -19.46 2.50 -4.74
CA LEU A 74 -18.03 2.49 -4.98
C LEU A 74 -17.59 3.57 -5.97
N ARG A 75 -18.37 3.85 -7.01
CA ARG A 75 -18.06 4.96 -7.95
C ARG A 75 -18.06 6.32 -7.25
N ARG A 76 -18.97 6.53 -6.30
CA ARG A 76 -19.00 7.76 -5.52
C ARG A 76 -17.76 7.92 -4.63
N ARG A 77 -17.25 6.83 -4.06
CA ARG A 77 -16.02 6.82 -3.25
C ARG A 77 -14.76 6.95 -4.12
N PHE A 78 -14.76 6.29 -5.26
CA PHE A 78 -13.63 6.15 -6.17
C PHE A 78 -14.04 6.55 -7.60
N PRO A 79 -14.25 7.86 -7.85
CA PRO A 79 -14.70 8.32 -9.17
C PRO A 79 -13.65 8.09 -10.27
N THR A 80 -12.38 7.94 -9.88
CA THR A 80 -11.27 7.68 -10.79
C THR A 80 -10.37 6.57 -10.27
N ARG A 81 -9.64 5.93 -11.19
CA ARG A 81 -8.57 4.97 -10.88
C ARG A 81 -7.54 5.55 -9.93
N ASP A 82 -7.14 6.80 -10.14
CA ASP A 82 -6.13 7.46 -9.30
C ASP A 82 -6.62 7.69 -7.87
N ALA A 83 -7.90 8.00 -7.68
CA ALA A 83 -8.51 8.10 -6.35
C ALA A 83 -8.46 6.75 -5.62
N TYR A 84 -8.75 5.66 -6.32
CA TYR A 84 -8.62 4.30 -5.77
C TYR A 84 -7.16 3.95 -5.42
N HIS A 85 -6.23 4.20 -6.34
CA HIS A 85 -4.79 3.96 -6.10
C HIS A 85 -4.22 4.83 -4.97
N ALA A 86 -4.70 6.06 -4.80
CA ALA A 86 -4.34 6.93 -3.67
C ALA A 86 -4.82 6.35 -2.34
N TRP A 87 -6.07 5.86 -2.28
CA TRP A 87 -6.59 5.16 -1.11
C TRP A 87 -5.80 3.88 -0.79
N VAL A 88 -5.47 3.07 -1.81
CA VAL A 88 -4.64 1.88 -1.61
C VAL A 88 -3.26 2.24 -1.05
N ARG A 89 -2.60 3.28 -1.57
CA ARG A 89 -1.32 3.76 -1.01
C ARG A 89 -1.45 4.17 0.45
N ARG A 90 -2.54 4.86 0.81
CA ARG A 90 -2.84 5.20 2.21
C ARG A 90 -3.04 3.95 3.08
N LEU A 91 -3.76 2.94 2.58
CA LEU A 91 -3.95 1.65 3.26
C LEU A 91 -2.62 0.91 3.50
N LEU A 92 -1.64 1.13 2.62
CA LEU A 92 -0.27 0.63 2.78
C LEU A 92 0.58 1.42 3.78
N GLY A 93 0.06 2.54 4.32
CA GLY A 93 0.78 3.45 5.21
C GLY A 93 1.60 4.51 4.48
N ILE A 94 1.48 4.63 3.16
CA ILE A 94 2.21 5.61 2.34
C ILE A 94 1.37 6.90 2.30
N HIS A 95 1.68 7.83 3.20
CA HIS A 95 0.89 9.06 3.39
C HIS A 95 1.49 10.31 2.70
N GLY A 96 2.66 10.19 2.09
CA GLY A 96 3.26 11.26 1.29
C GLY A 96 3.78 10.72 -0.04
N ASP A 97 4.73 11.44 -0.64
CA ASP A 97 5.31 11.08 -1.93
C ASP A 97 6.76 10.58 -1.76
N PRO A 98 6.97 9.26 -1.61
CA PRO A 98 8.32 8.72 -1.48
C PRO A 98 9.14 8.91 -2.76
N VAL A 99 8.50 8.97 -3.93
CA VAL A 99 9.19 9.13 -5.21
C VAL A 99 9.76 10.54 -5.32
N ALA A 100 8.94 11.57 -5.07
CA ALA A 100 9.41 12.96 -5.00
C ALA A 100 10.49 13.14 -3.92
N ALA A 101 10.28 12.59 -2.73
CA ALA A 101 11.27 12.63 -1.65
C ALA A 101 12.60 11.98 -2.05
N ARG A 102 12.54 10.83 -2.76
CA ARG A 102 13.73 10.15 -3.28
C ARG A 102 14.43 10.97 -4.36
N THR A 103 13.68 11.59 -5.26
CA THR A 103 14.23 12.47 -6.31
C THR A 103 14.99 13.65 -5.70
N VAL A 104 14.38 14.35 -4.73
CA VAL A 104 15.04 15.45 -4.00
C VAL A 104 16.34 14.99 -3.32
N ALA A 105 16.32 13.81 -2.69
CA ALA A 105 17.50 13.25 -2.04
C ALA A 105 18.63 12.90 -3.03
N GLU A 106 18.27 12.30 -4.18
CA GLU A 106 19.24 11.96 -5.23
C GLU A 106 19.83 13.20 -5.90
N GLU A 107 19.02 14.23 -6.17
CA GLU A 107 19.50 15.48 -6.74
C GLU A 107 20.50 16.19 -5.83
N ALA A 108 20.21 16.30 -4.53
CA ALA A 108 21.13 16.87 -3.55
C ALA A 108 22.45 16.07 -3.50
N ARG A 109 22.37 14.74 -3.55
CA ARG A 109 23.55 13.86 -3.62
C ARG A 109 24.39 14.12 -4.87
N LEU A 110 23.75 14.30 -6.03
CA LEU A 110 24.43 14.60 -7.29
C LEU A 110 25.11 15.98 -7.27
N ARG A 111 24.53 16.96 -6.59
CA ARG A 111 25.12 18.31 -6.40
C ARG A 111 26.17 18.36 -5.28
N GLY A 112 26.37 17.27 -4.53
CA GLY A 112 27.23 17.27 -3.33
C GLY A 112 26.68 18.12 -2.17
N GLU A 113 25.38 18.40 -2.18
CA GLU A 113 24.71 19.22 -1.18
C GLU A 113 24.12 18.36 -0.07
N ARG A 114 24.25 18.84 1.18
CA ARG A 114 23.58 18.22 2.33
C ARG A 114 22.24 18.91 2.57
N LEU A 115 21.15 18.15 2.43
CA LEU A 115 19.81 18.62 2.80
C LEU A 115 19.76 18.99 4.29
N ARG A 116 19.15 20.14 4.58
CA ARG A 116 18.92 20.64 5.96
C ARG A 116 17.64 20.10 6.58
N PHE A 117 16.84 19.38 5.81
CA PHE A 117 15.57 18.79 6.21
C PHE A 117 15.50 17.34 5.73
N ASN A 118 14.58 16.56 6.30
CA ASN A 118 14.27 15.22 5.82
C ASN A 118 13.26 15.34 4.66
N PRO A 119 13.60 14.90 3.43
CA PRO A 119 12.70 14.99 2.29
C PRO A 119 11.48 14.06 2.41
N PHE A 120 11.53 13.03 3.27
CA PHE A 120 10.37 12.22 3.62
C PHE A 120 9.64 12.85 4.81
N ASP A 121 8.59 13.61 4.53
CA ASP A 121 7.82 14.41 5.48
C ASP A 121 6.75 13.62 6.26
N TYR A 122 6.61 12.32 6.00
CA TYR A 122 5.69 11.41 6.69
C TYR A 122 6.43 10.25 7.38
N PRO A 123 5.82 9.62 8.41
CA PRO A 123 6.37 8.43 9.05
C PRO A 123 6.63 7.29 8.06
N ARG A 124 7.43 6.29 8.45
CA ARG A 124 7.66 5.13 7.60
C ARG A 124 6.37 4.31 7.46
N ALA A 125 6.10 3.80 6.27
CA ALA A 125 4.80 3.16 5.99
C ALA A 125 4.48 1.98 6.93
N PHE A 126 5.48 1.17 7.29
CA PHE A 126 5.27 0.01 8.18
C PHE A 126 4.81 0.39 9.60
N SER A 127 5.08 1.62 10.05
CA SER A 127 4.67 2.08 11.38
C SER A 127 3.29 2.74 11.38
N GLN A 128 2.63 2.81 10.22
CA GLN A 128 1.28 3.33 10.08
C GLN A 128 0.27 2.18 10.01
N SER A 129 -0.78 2.31 10.81
CA SER A 129 -1.98 1.48 10.75
C SER A 129 -3.06 2.21 9.95
N PRO A 130 -3.92 1.50 9.19
CA PRO A 130 -5.10 2.10 8.57
C PRO A 130 -5.99 2.81 9.58
N SER A 131 -6.65 3.89 9.14
CA SER A 131 -7.68 4.56 9.95
C SER A 131 -8.96 3.72 10.02
N GLU A 132 -9.82 4.02 11.00
CA GLU A 132 -11.15 3.37 11.10
C GLU A 132 -11.97 3.57 9.82
N GLU A 133 -11.90 4.76 9.21
CA GLU A 133 -12.55 5.05 7.92
C GLU A 133 -11.97 4.17 6.78
N ASP A 134 -10.65 3.98 6.74
CA ASP A 134 -10.03 3.10 5.74
C ASP A 134 -10.43 1.63 5.92
N LEU A 135 -10.59 1.17 7.17
CA LEU A 135 -11.05 -0.19 7.47
C LEU A 135 -12.51 -0.40 7.09
N GLN A 136 -13.38 0.58 7.36
CA GLN A 136 -14.78 0.56 6.93
C GLN A 136 -14.87 0.51 5.40
N LEU A 137 -14.11 1.36 4.71
CA LEU A 137 -14.08 1.39 3.26
C LEU A 137 -13.48 0.12 2.65
N LEU A 138 -12.47 -0.48 3.31
CA LEU A 138 -11.93 -1.79 2.92
C LEU A 138 -13.03 -2.86 2.98
N ASN A 139 -13.83 -2.88 4.04
CA ASN A 139 -14.95 -3.82 4.16
C ASN A 139 -16.01 -3.58 3.09
N GLU A 140 -16.40 -2.32 2.83
CA GLU A 140 -17.34 -1.96 1.75
C GLU A 140 -16.86 -2.51 0.38
N VAL A 141 -15.55 -2.37 0.08
CA VAL A 141 -14.95 -2.87 -1.17
C VAL A 141 -14.95 -4.39 -1.25
N LEU A 142 -14.61 -5.09 -0.15
CA LEU A 142 -14.58 -6.54 -0.10
C LEU A 142 -15.99 -7.15 -0.19
N GLU A 143 -16.98 -6.56 0.50
CA GLU A 143 -18.38 -6.97 0.43
C GLU A 143 -18.96 -6.81 -0.98
N ALA A 144 -18.64 -5.70 -1.66
CA ALA A 144 -19.06 -5.48 -3.05
C ALA A 144 -18.50 -6.55 -4.02
N ARG A 145 -17.40 -7.21 -3.65
CA ARG A 145 -16.82 -8.35 -4.38
C ARG A 145 -17.44 -9.70 -4.01
N GLY A 146 -18.43 -9.71 -3.13
CA GLY A 146 -19.02 -10.95 -2.59
C GLY A 146 -18.15 -11.63 -1.53
N MET A 147 -17.17 -10.93 -0.95
CA MET A 147 -16.41 -11.41 0.22
C MET A 147 -17.09 -10.98 1.54
N SER A 148 -18.40 -11.18 1.64
CA SER A 148 -19.14 -10.96 2.87
C SER A 148 -18.86 -12.11 3.84
N SER A 149 -18.06 -11.84 4.88
CA SER A 149 -17.65 -12.79 5.93
C SER A 149 -16.61 -13.84 5.50
N PRO A 150 -15.31 -13.48 5.41
CA PRO A 150 -14.26 -14.50 5.38
C PRO A 150 -14.32 -15.27 6.70
N THR A 151 -14.93 -16.46 6.68
CA THR A 151 -14.89 -17.38 7.80
C THR A 151 -13.51 -18.03 7.76
N VAL A 152 -12.67 -17.74 8.75
CA VAL A 152 -11.50 -18.57 9.07
C VAL A 152 -11.95 -19.63 10.05
#